data_AF-W6RJY4-F1
#
_entry.id   AF-W6RJY4-F1
#
_cell.length_a   1.000
_cell.length_b   1.000
_cell.length_c   1.000
_cell.angle_alpha   90.00
_cell.angle_beta   90.00
_cell.angle_gamma   90.00
#
_symmetry.space_group_name_H-M   'P 1'
#
loop_
_entity.id
_entity.type
_entity.pdbx_description
1 polymer ?
#
loop_
_entity_poly.entity_id
_entity_poly.type
_entity_poly.pdbx_seq_one_letter_code
_entity_poly.pdbx_strand_id
1 'polypeptide(L)'
;MAGLRRPSNVFLCEASDFRVNRINPLAFAMEVGLDETACIGAFLHATQIGIVDLAWNVVCGGCGSILHSANSLKAINDLHYRCGLCAADCQTMLDDSVEVTFTVSPKLRAISAHEPDTLPLWDYVRQVYWSSGSDLPADLRPVVDGAALDAIELSAGSFATRTLRMAEGFVVVFDPVTHSSTLLRVVGTLQDAQQMLTIALAEGVEERAQIEVAPGLFELTLENRTRQRAMRSCGLRATHCANSSADGCRL
;
A
#
# COMPACT_ATOMS: atom_id res chain seq x y z
N MET A 1 -18.88 28.88 11.32
CA MET A 1 -18.06 29.35 12.45
C MET A 1 -18.51 28.66 13.73
N ALA A 2 -17.92 27.51 14.08
CA ALA A 2 -17.94 26.98 15.44
C ALA A 2 -16.90 25.85 15.54
N GLY A 3 -15.89 26.07 16.39
CA GLY A 3 -15.13 25.01 17.05
C GLY A 3 -14.01 24.35 16.26
N LEU A 4 -12.78 24.89 16.35
CA LEU A 4 -11.62 24.10 16.82
C LEU A 4 -10.44 25.05 17.12
N ARG A 5 -10.47 25.68 18.30
CA ARG A 5 -9.27 26.13 19.01
C ARG A 5 -8.92 25.07 20.06
N ARG A 6 -8.63 23.84 19.64
CA ARG A 6 -7.99 22.89 20.57
C ARG A 6 -6.49 23.07 20.45
N PRO A 7 -5.76 23.20 21.56
CA PRO A 7 -4.31 23.30 21.50
C PRO A 7 -3.75 22.01 20.87
N SER A 8 -2.73 22.18 20.04
CA SER A 8 -2.12 21.15 19.17
C SER A 8 -1.64 19.90 19.92
N ASN A 9 -1.44 19.99 21.23
CA ASN A 9 -1.09 18.86 22.10
C ASN A 9 -2.23 17.85 22.32
N VAL A 10 -3.50 18.26 22.15
CA VAL A 10 -4.66 17.36 22.32
C VAL A 10 -4.79 16.42 21.13
N PHE A 11 -4.41 16.86 19.92
CA PHE A 11 -4.53 16.06 18.70
C PHE A 11 -3.71 14.76 18.76
N LEU A 12 -2.43 14.87 19.10
CA LEU A 12 -1.53 13.70 19.16
C LEU A 12 -1.96 12.68 20.22
N CYS A 13 -2.63 13.13 21.28
CA CYS A 13 -3.09 12.27 22.37
C CYS A 13 -4.48 11.66 22.12
N GLU A 14 -5.42 12.39 21.49
CA GLU A 14 -6.83 11.98 21.40
C GLU A 14 -7.27 11.50 20.01
N ALA A 15 -6.59 11.88 18.93
CA ALA A 15 -7.00 11.48 17.59
C ALA A 15 -6.84 9.96 17.40
N SER A 16 -7.51 9.37 16.42
CA SER A 16 -7.31 7.95 16.08
C SER A 16 -5.89 7.67 15.61
N ASP A 17 -5.43 6.43 15.75
CA ASP A 17 -4.07 6.01 15.38
C ASP A 17 -3.70 6.40 13.93
N PHE A 18 -4.62 6.18 12.98
CA PHE A 18 -4.39 6.54 11.57
C PHE A 18 -4.27 8.05 11.34
N ARG A 19 -4.82 8.90 12.23
CA ARG A 19 -4.70 10.36 12.11
C ARG A 19 -3.38 10.89 12.65
N VAL A 20 -2.69 10.11 13.48
CA VAL A 20 -1.38 10.45 14.04
C VAL A 20 -0.25 9.63 13.43
N ASN A 21 -0.55 8.87 12.38
CA ASN A 21 0.39 8.13 11.56
C ASN A 21 0.48 8.77 10.16
N ARG A 22 1.71 8.90 9.65
CA ARG A 22 2.03 9.48 8.33
C ARG A 22 1.25 10.76 8.03
N ILE A 23 1.27 11.69 8.99
CA ILE A 23 0.65 13.00 8.88
C ILE A 23 1.32 13.75 7.73
N ASN A 24 0.52 14.17 6.74
CA ASN A 24 0.92 15.16 5.75
C ASN A 24 0.71 16.56 6.34
N PRO A 25 1.77 17.36 6.57
CA PRO A 25 1.66 18.65 7.23
C PRO A 25 0.84 19.67 6.41
N LEU A 26 0.85 19.57 5.08
CA LEU A 26 0.08 20.46 4.20
C LEU A 26 -1.41 20.15 4.30
N ALA A 27 -1.78 18.87 4.21
CA ALA A 27 -3.16 18.44 4.37
C ALA A 27 -3.69 18.78 5.77
N PHE A 28 -2.87 18.58 6.80
CA PHE A 28 -3.20 18.96 8.17
C PHE A 28 -3.43 20.46 8.29
N ALA A 29 -2.50 21.30 7.80
CA ALA A 29 -2.61 22.76 7.84
C ALA A 29 -3.92 23.24 7.19
N MET A 30 -4.25 22.69 6.02
CA MET A 30 -5.51 22.98 5.32
C MET A 30 -6.74 22.58 6.15
N GLU A 31 -6.76 21.38 6.74
CA GLU A 31 -7.90 20.89 7.54
C GLU A 31 -8.16 21.78 8.77
N VAL A 32 -7.11 22.22 9.46
CA VAL A 32 -7.22 23.00 10.69
C VAL A 32 -7.17 24.52 10.48
N GLY A 33 -6.97 24.98 9.24
CA GLY A 33 -6.89 26.40 8.89
C GLY A 33 -5.64 27.11 9.43
N LEU A 34 -4.49 26.44 9.41
CA LEU A 34 -3.18 26.98 9.80
C LEU A 34 -2.35 27.35 8.56
N ASP A 35 -1.36 28.23 8.76
CA ASP A 35 -0.35 28.51 7.73
C ASP A 35 0.52 27.27 7.45
N GLU A 36 0.69 26.94 6.18
CA GLU A 36 1.42 25.75 5.73
C GLU A 36 2.89 25.78 6.18
N THR A 37 3.57 26.92 6.03
CA THR A 37 4.99 27.07 6.37
C THR A 37 5.20 26.93 7.87
N ALA A 38 4.36 27.59 8.66
CA ALA A 38 4.37 27.48 10.11
C ALA A 38 4.05 26.06 10.59
N CYS A 39 3.12 25.37 9.92
CA CYS A 39 2.77 23.99 10.24
C CYS A 39 3.93 23.03 9.96
N ILE A 40 4.57 23.13 8.80
CA ILE A 40 5.79 22.38 8.47
C ILE A 40 6.88 22.65 9.52
N GLY A 41 7.14 23.92 9.83
CA GLY A 41 8.12 24.31 10.84
C GLY A 41 7.82 23.71 12.23
N ALA A 42 6.56 23.65 12.62
CA ALA A 42 6.13 23.04 13.88
C ALA A 42 6.38 21.53 13.91
N PHE A 43 6.06 20.80 12.84
CA PHE A 43 6.33 19.36 12.75
C PHE A 43 7.83 19.07 12.72
N LEU A 44 8.62 19.84 11.99
CA LEU A 44 10.09 19.72 11.97
C LEU A 44 10.69 19.97 13.36
N HIS A 45 10.22 21.00 14.07
CA HIS A 45 10.65 21.26 15.43
C HIS A 45 10.22 20.14 16.39
N ALA A 46 8.98 19.63 16.25
CA ALA A 46 8.47 18.49 17.00
C ALA A 46 9.32 17.23 16.78
N THR A 47 9.86 17.02 15.57
CA THR A 47 10.84 15.96 15.31
C THR A 47 12.13 16.14 16.08
N GLN A 48 12.68 17.36 16.13
CA GLN A 48 13.92 17.64 16.87
C GLN A 48 13.81 17.35 18.37
N ILE A 49 12.62 17.56 18.94
CA ILE A 49 12.34 17.30 20.36
C ILE A 49 11.71 15.91 20.63
N GLY A 50 11.58 15.06 19.60
CA GLY A 50 11.16 13.66 19.72
C GLY A 50 9.67 13.43 19.96
N ILE A 51 8.81 14.38 19.58
CA ILE A 51 7.35 14.24 19.66
C ILE A 51 6.79 13.43 18.49
N VAL A 52 7.38 13.60 17.31
CA VAL A 52 7.04 12.87 16.08
C VAL A 52 8.31 12.39 15.39
N ASP A 53 8.22 11.29 14.68
CA ASP A 53 9.28 10.77 13.81
C ASP A 53 8.99 11.16 12.36
N LEU A 54 10.02 11.64 11.65
CA LEU A 54 9.94 12.00 10.23
C LEU A 54 10.30 10.78 9.38
N ALA A 55 9.48 10.51 8.37
CA ALA A 55 9.74 9.49 7.36
C ALA A 55 9.72 10.09 5.94
N TRP A 56 10.63 9.58 5.11
CA TRP A 56 10.69 9.82 3.67
C TRP A 56 10.10 8.60 2.96
N ASN A 57 9.06 8.79 2.17
CA ASN A 57 8.40 7.69 1.48
C ASN A 57 8.45 7.89 -0.03
N VAL A 58 8.95 6.88 -0.76
CA VAL A 58 8.87 6.83 -2.21
C VAL A 58 7.45 6.41 -2.59
N VAL A 59 6.77 7.23 -3.40
CA VAL A 59 5.39 7.03 -3.82
C VAL A 59 5.35 6.69 -5.31
N CYS A 60 4.53 5.70 -5.67
CA CYS A 60 4.24 5.41 -7.06
C CYS A 60 3.37 6.51 -7.67
N GLY A 61 3.85 7.20 -8.71
CA GLY A 61 3.05 8.20 -9.43
C GLY A 61 1.83 7.63 -10.18
N GLY A 62 1.78 6.32 -10.41
CA GLY A 62 0.68 5.66 -11.10
C GLY A 62 -0.54 5.37 -10.22
N CYS A 63 -0.34 4.79 -9.03
CA CYS A 63 -1.43 4.40 -8.14
C CYS A 63 -1.38 5.03 -6.74
N GLY A 64 -0.30 5.71 -6.37
CA GLY A 64 -0.13 6.31 -5.04
C GLY A 64 0.29 5.34 -3.94
N SER A 65 0.70 4.10 -4.27
CA SER A 65 1.27 3.19 -3.26
C SER A 65 2.63 3.67 -2.79
N ILE A 66 2.95 3.49 -1.51
CA ILE A 66 4.32 3.57 -1.02
C ILE A 66 5.11 2.42 -1.62
N LEU A 67 6.30 2.69 -2.15
CA LEU A 67 7.23 1.72 -2.71
C LEU A 67 8.39 1.45 -1.75
N HIS A 68 8.75 2.46 -0.96
CA HIS A 68 9.82 2.38 0.03
C HIS A 68 9.63 3.46 1.09
N SER A 69 10.00 3.16 2.34
CA SER A 69 9.97 4.11 3.46
C SER A 69 11.30 4.10 4.19
N ALA A 70 11.84 5.28 4.47
CA ALA A 70 13.13 5.45 5.12
C ALA A 70 13.10 6.58 6.16
N ASN A 71 13.94 6.47 7.19
CA ASN A 71 14.09 7.50 8.22
C ASN A 71 15.05 8.64 7.83
N SER A 72 15.71 8.51 6.67
CA SER A 72 16.61 9.53 6.15
C SER A 72 16.60 9.50 4.64
N LEU A 73 16.76 10.66 4.03
CA LEU A 73 16.81 10.77 2.57
C LEU A 73 17.98 9.97 1.97
N LYS A 74 19.11 9.86 2.68
CA LYS A 74 20.29 9.08 2.25
C LYS A 74 20.01 7.58 2.11
N ALA A 75 19.02 7.06 2.83
CA ALA A 75 18.62 5.66 2.75
C ALA A 75 17.73 5.37 1.52
N ILE A 76 17.26 6.40 0.80
CA ILE A 76 16.67 6.25 -0.53
C ILE A 76 17.82 6.26 -1.54
N ASN A 77 18.31 5.07 -1.88
CA ASN A 77 19.50 4.86 -2.69
C ASN A 77 19.22 4.28 -4.09
N ASP A 78 18.00 3.83 -4.35
CA ASP A 78 17.59 3.32 -5.65
C ASP A 78 17.02 4.43 -6.54
N LEU A 79 17.50 4.46 -7.79
CA LEU A 79 17.05 5.41 -8.81
C LEU A 79 15.77 4.96 -9.53
N HIS A 80 15.43 3.68 -9.39
CA HIS A 80 14.31 3.06 -10.10
C HIS A 80 13.58 2.12 -9.15
N TYR A 81 12.29 2.37 -8.96
CA TYR A 81 11.38 1.45 -8.31
C TYR A 81 10.36 0.96 -9.32
N ARG A 82 9.94 -0.29 -9.19
CA ARG A 82 8.84 -0.84 -9.97
C ARG A 82 7.67 -1.11 -9.04
N CYS A 83 6.50 -0.56 -9.36
CA CYS A 83 5.32 -0.78 -8.53
C CYS A 83 4.77 -2.21 -8.71
N GLY A 84 4.76 -3.02 -7.66
CA GLY A 84 4.17 -4.37 -7.71
C GLY A 84 2.67 -4.38 -8.06
N LEU A 85 1.94 -3.29 -7.82
CA LEU A 85 0.51 -3.24 -8.06
C LEU A 85 0.16 -2.84 -9.50
N CYS A 86 0.57 -1.65 -9.94
CA CYS A 86 0.25 -1.13 -11.27
C CYS A 86 1.33 -1.42 -12.33
N ALA A 87 2.47 -1.99 -11.93
CA ALA A 87 3.63 -2.23 -12.80
C ALA A 87 4.24 -0.98 -13.43
N ALA A 88 3.91 0.22 -12.94
CA ALA A 88 4.55 1.45 -13.37
C ALA A 88 6.04 1.47 -12.98
N ASP A 89 6.89 1.84 -13.93
CA ASP A 89 8.28 2.17 -13.68
C ASP A 89 8.35 3.58 -13.09
N CYS A 90 8.89 3.68 -11.88
CA CYS A 90 8.99 4.92 -11.12
C CYS A 90 10.47 5.31 -11.05
N GLN A 91 10.86 6.30 -11.85
CA GLN A 91 12.14 6.98 -11.66
C GLN A 91 12.06 7.82 -10.40
N THR A 92 13.01 7.67 -9.48
CA THR A 92 13.05 8.53 -8.29
C THR A 92 13.59 9.90 -8.65
N MET A 93 12.66 10.80 -8.92
CA MET A 93 12.90 12.23 -8.91
C MET A 93 12.41 12.72 -7.56
N LEU A 94 13.32 13.25 -6.74
CA LEU A 94 13.06 13.62 -5.35
C LEU A 94 11.78 14.46 -5.19
N ASP A 95 11.55 15.39 -6.12
CA ASP A 95 10.45 16.33 -6.06
C ASP A 95 9.09 15.71 -6.45
N ASP A 96 9.09 14.65 -7.27
CA ASP A 96 7.86 14.09 -7.86
C ASP A 96 7.43 12.78 -7.18
N SER A 97 8.38 12.01 -6.66
CA SER A 97 8.14 10.65 -6.19
C SER A 97 8.38 10.45 -4.71
N VAL A 98 8.66 11.51 -3.92
CA VAL A 98 8.95 11.39 -2.49
C VAL A 98 8.02 12.29 -1.67
N GLU A 99 7.32 11.70 -0.70
CA GLU A 99 6.58 12.44 0.31
C GLU A 99 7.33 12.43 1.65
N VAL A 100 7.17 13.52 2.41
CA VAL A 100 7.61 13.60 3.81
C VAL A 100 6.38 13.52 4.70
N THR A 101 6.43 12.61 5.67
CA THR A 101 5.33 12.40 6.61
C THR A 101 5.82 12.35 8.05
N PHE A 102 4.94 12.64 9.00
CA PHE A 102 5.25 12.65 10.42
C PHE A 102 4.36 11.67 11.17
N THR A 103 4.94 10.79 11.99
CA THR A 103 4.20 9.85 12.83
C THR A 103 4.48 10.18 14.29
N VAL A 104 3.47 10.14 15.17
CA VAL A 104 3.68 10.33 16.61
C VAL A 104 4.75 9.38 17.14
N SER A 105 5.66 9.85 18.00
CA SER A 105 6.70 8.98 18.53
C SER A 105 6.09 7.95 19.51
N PRO A 106 6.52 6.68 19.49
CA PRO A 106 6.05 5.67 20.44
C PRO A 106 6.35 6.04 21.90
N LYS A 107 7.35 6.92 22.13
CA LYS A 107 7.68 7.47 23.46
C LYS A 107 6.59 8.37 24.02
N LEU A 108 5.85 9.06 23.14
CA LEU A 108 4.74 9.92 23.52
C LEU A 108 3.43 9.13 23.55
N ARG A 109 3.19 8.34 22.49
CA ARG A 109 2.00 7.51 22.34
C ARG A 109 2.28 6.35 21.40
N ALA A 110 2.11 5.13 21.89
CA ALA A 110 2.12 3.96 21.03
C ALA A 110 0.83 3.89 20.20
N ILE A 111 0.98 3.62 18.91
CA ILE A 111 -0.12 3.38 17.97
C ILE A 111 0.12 2.06 17.23
N SER A 112 -0.95 1.49 16.66
CA SER A 112 -0.88 0.22 15.94
C SER A 112 0.13 0.22 14.78
N ALA A 113 0.34 1.36 14.12
CA ALA A 113 1.27 1.50 13.00
C ALA A 113 2.76 1.40 13.37
N HIS A 114 3.11 1.44 14.67
CA HIS A 114 4.50 1.18 15.10
C HIS A 114 4.89 -0.29 15.01
N GLU A 115 3.91 -1.17 14.97
CA GLU A 115 4.11 -2.60 14.75
C GLU A 115 3.30 -3.01 13.50
N PRO A 116 3.74 -2.62 12.29
CA PRO A 116 3.01 -2.91 11.06
C PRO A 116 2.70 -4.40 10.88
N ASP A 117 3.52 -5.28 11.46
CA ASP A 117 3.38 -6.74 11.42
C ASP A 117 2.31 -7.32 12.35
N THR A 118 1.65 -6.50 13.16
CA THR A 118 0.50 -6.93 13.97
C THR A 118 -0.82 -6.39 13.44
N LEU A 119 -0.78 -5.46 12.47
CA LEU A 119 -1.98 -4.87 11.88
C LEU A 119 -2.81 -5.93 11.14
N PRO A 120 -4.15 -5.93 11.30
CA PRO A 120 -5.03 -6.55 10.36
C PRO A 120 -4.80 -5.98 8.95
N LEU A 121 -4.99 -6.80 7.93
CA LEU A 121 -4.79 -6.46 6.52
C LEU A 121 -5.29 -5.06 6.13
N TRP A 122 -6.51 -4.69 6.54
CA TRP A 122 -7.11 -3.42 6.14
C TRP A 122 -6.52 -2.20 6.82
N ASP A 123 -6.13 -2.37 8.07
CA ASP A 123 -5.42 -1.33 8.80
C ASP A 123 -4.01 -1.18 8.23
N TYR A 124 -3.35 -2.28 7.83
CA TYR A 124 -2.07 -2.23 7.14
C TYR A 124 -2.17 -1.46 5.82
N VAL A 125 -3.13 -1.82 4.95
CA VAL A 125 -3.32 -1.17 3.66
C VAL A 125 -3.57 0.33 3.83
N ARG A 126 -4.41 0.72 4.80
CA ARG A 126 -4.71 2.13 5.11
C ARG A 126 -3.50 2.87 5.68
N GLN A 127 -2.81 2.28 6.65
CA GLN A 127 -1.82 2.97 7.48
C GLN A 127 -0.39 2.86 6.96
N VAL A 128 -0.10 1.92 6.06
CA VAL A 128 1.27 1.63 5.61
C VAL A 128 1.39 1.66 4.10
N TYR A 129 0.43 1.09 3.37
CA TYR A 129 0.60 0.84 1.93
C TYR A 129 0.31 2.05 1.04
N TRP A 130 -0.76 2.81 1.29
CA TRP A 130 -1.15 3.95 0.45
C TRP A 130 -0.49 5.25 0.88
N SER A 131 -0.17 6.18 0.00
CA SER A 131 0.42 7.47 0.38
C SER A 131 -0.49 8.30 1.29
N SER A 132 0.10 9.29 1.97
CA SER A 132 -0.64 10.24 2.79
C SER A 132 -1.64 11.10 1.99
N GLY A 133 -1.43 11.20 0.67
CA GLY A 133 -2.31 11.93 -0.26
C GLY A 133 -3.50 11.12 -0.78
N SER A 134 -3.59 9.82 -0.48
CA SER A 134 -4.69 8.98 -0.96
C SER A 134 -6.00 9.28 -0.21
N ASP A 135 -7.04 9.68 -0.96
CA ASP A 135 -8.39 9.86 -0.42
C ASP A 135 -9.10 8.51 -0.26
N LEU A 136 -8.79 7.84 0.86
CA LEU A 136 -9.35 6.53 1.17
C LEU A 136 -10.64 6.67 2.01
N PRO A 137 -11.73 5.97 1.64
CA PRO A 137 -12.94 5.97 2.46
C PRO A 137 -12.65 5.42 3.87
N ALA A 138 -13.45 5.83 4.84
CA ALA A 138 -13.30 5.36 6.22
C ALA A 138 -13.40 3.83 6.33
N ASP A 139 -14.26 3.22 5.52
CA ASP A 139 -14.37 1.78 5.36
C ASP A 139 -13.86 1.36 3.98
N LEU A 140 -12.75 0.63 3.95
CA LEU A 140 -12.15 0.12 2.72
C LEU A 140 -12.84 -1.13 2.18
N ARG A 141 -13.60 -1.86 3.00
CA ARG A 141 -14.18 -3.16 2.63
C ARG A 141 -15.01 -3.09 1.34
N PRO A 142 -15.93 -2.13 1.12
CA PRO A 142 -16.74 -2.08 -0.09
C PRO A 142 -15.92 -1.86 -1.37
N VAL A 143 -14.87 -1.04 -1.31
CA VAL A 143 -13.98 -0.78 -2.45
C VAL A 143 -13.25 -2.06 -2.82
N VAL A 144 -12.77 -2.79 -1.82
CA VAL A 144 -11.97 -3.97 -2.06
C VAL A 144 -12.81 -5.19 -2.40
N ASP A 145 -13.98 -5.37 -1.79
CA ASP A 145 -14.92 -6.43 -2.18
C ASP A 145 -15.37 -6.29 -3.65
N GLY A 146 -15.42 -5.06 -4.16
CA GLY A 146 -15.68 -4.79 -5.58
C GLY A 146 -14.50 -5.06 -6.51
N ALA A 147 -13.26 -4.98 -6.01
CA ALA A 147 -12.03 -5.05 -6.81
C ALA A 147 -11.27 -6.39 -6.70
N ALA A 148 -11.38 -7.07 -5.56
CA ALA A 148 -10.64 -8.29 -5.25
C ALA A 148 -11.48 -9.55 -5.47
N LEU A 149 -10.87 -10.56 -6.07
CA LEU A 149 -11.43 -11.90 -6.22
C LEU A 149 -11.38 -12.67 -4.90
N ASP A 150 -10.33 -12.48 -4.09
CA ASP A 150 -10.18 -13.09 -2.78
C ASP A 150 -9.17 -12.30 -1.91
N ALA A 151 -9.05 -12.67 -0.63
CA ALA A 151 -8.09 -12.09 0.30
C ALA A 151 -7.68 -13.13 1.35
N ILE A 152 -6.38 -13.31 1.53
CA ILE A 152 -5.86 -14.24 2.54
C ILE A 152 -4.56 -13.71 3.13
N GLU A 153 -4.41 -13.87 4.44
CA GLU A 153 -3.16 -13.66 5.15
C GLU A 153 -2.41 -14.99 5.31
N LEU A 154 -1.10 -14.97 5.03
CA LEU A 154 -0.22 -16.13 5.11
C LEU A 154 0.94 -15.80 6.05
N SER A 155 1.14 -16.64 7.07
CA SER A 155 2.36 -16.61 7.89
C SER A 155 3.59 -16.93 7.05
N ALA A 156 4.78 -16.52 7.54
CA ALA A 156 6.05 -16.84 6.89
C ALA A 156 6.20 -18.36 6.68
N GLY A 157 6.64 -18.77 5.49
CA GLY A 157 6.83 -20.19 5.13
C GLY A 157 5.55 -21.01 4.95
N SER A 158 4.36 -20.41 5.13
CA SER A 158 3.08 -21.11 5.01
C SER A 158 2.54 -21.08 3.59
N PHE A 159 1.53 -21.91 3.33
CA PHE A 159 0.79 -21.91 2.09
C PHE A 159 -0.71 -22.02 2.36
N ALA A 160 -1.53 -21.64 1.37
CA ALA A 160 -2.95 -21.92 1.38
C ALA A 160 -3.48 -22.14 -0.01
N THR A 161 -4.61 -22.85 -0.07
CA THR A 161 -5.30 -23.16 -1.31
C THR A 161 -6.68 -22.52 -1.32
N ARG A 162 -7.09 -22.02 -2.48
CA ARG A 162 -8.36 -21.34 -2.70
C ARG A 162 -9.00 -21.78 -4.02
N THR A 163 -10.29 -22.05 -3.97
CA THR A 163 -11.08 -22.32 -5.17
C THR A 163 -11.72 -21.04 -5.66
N LEU A 164 -11.44 -20.67 -6.91
CA LEU A 164 -11.94 -19.43 -7.49
C LEU A 164 -12.17 -19.56 -8.99
N ARG A 165 -13.15 -18.82 -9.50
CA ARG A 165 -13.46 -18.81 -10.94
C ARG A 165 -12.84 -17.58 -11.58
N MET A 166 -11.99 -17.80 -12.58
CA MET A 166 -11.41 -16.72 -13.38
C MET A 166 -12.08 -16.64 -14.74
N ALA A 167 -12.60 -15.46 -15.07
CA ALA A 167 -13.06 -15.12 -16.42
C ALA A 167 -11.92 -14.52 -17.24
N GLU A 168 -12.10 -14.45 -18.56
CA GLU A 168 -11.15 -13.79 -19.46
C GLU A 168 -10.81 -12.37 -18.99
N GLY A 169 -9.54 -12.01 -19.06
CA GLY A 169 -9.00 -10.72 -18.62
C GLY A 169 -7.69 -10.84 -17.84
N PHE A 170 -7.43 -9.87 -16.98
CA PHE A 170 -6.21 -9.80 -16.17
C PHE A 170 -6.52 -9.95 -14.68
N VAL A 171 -5.74 -10.81 -14.02
CA VAL A 171 -5.78 -10.99 -12.56
C VAL A 171 -4.41 -10.69 -11.99
N VAL A 172 -4.37 -9.81 -10.99
CA VAL A 172 -3.14 -9.42 -10.31
C VAL A 172 -3.08 -10.09 -8.95
N VAL A 173 -2.18 -11.04 -8.78
CA VAL A 173 -1.84 -11.58 -7.46
C VAL A 173 -0.75 -10.69 -6.87
N PHE A 174 -1.06 -9.98 -5.80
CA PHE A 174 -0.21 -8.94 -5.24
C PHE A 174 -0.21 -8.98 -3.71
N ASP A 175 0.98 -8.80 -3.13
CA ASP A 175 1.19 -8.69 -1.70
C ASP A 175 1.72 -7.27 -1.34
N PRO A 176 0.99 -6.46 -0.55
CA PRO A 176 1.37 -5.12 -0.12
C PRO A 176 2.54 -5.10 0.86
N VAL A 177 2.92 -6.22 1.47
CA VAL A 177 4.03 -6.27 2.46
C VAL A 177 5.36 -6.44 1.76
N THR A 178 5.45 -7.43 0.87
CA THR A 178 6.66 -7.75 0.11
C THR A 178 6.74 -6.96 -1.20
N HIS A 179 5.68 -6.24 -1.58
CA HIS A 179 5.49 -5.63 -2.91
C HIS A 179 5.60 -6.62 -4.08
N SER A 180 5.55 -7.94 -3.80
CA SER A 180 5.64 -8.98 -4.83
C SER A 180 4.35 -9.07 -5.64
N SER A 181 4.47 -9.40 -6.92
CA SER A 181 3.30 -9.53 -7.79
C SER A 181 3.48 -10.56 -8.89
N THR A 182 2.36 -11.18 -9.29
CA THR A 182 2.24 -12.05 -10.46
C THR A 182 1.04 -11.58 -11.28
N LEU A 183 1.25 -11.40 -12.59
CA LEU A 183 0.17 -11.11 -13.54
C LEU A 183 -0.32 -12.41 -14.17
N LEU A 184 -1.59 -12.71 -13.98
CA LEU A 184 -2.25 -13.78 -14.70
C LEU A 184 -3.02 -13.18 -15.87
N ARG A 185 -2.69 -13.62 -17.08
CA ARG A 185 -3.44 -13.30 -18.29
C ARG A 185 -4.36 -14.46 -18.60
N VAL A 186 -5.64 -14.28 -18.34
CA VAL A 186 -6.67 -15.30 -18.48
C VAL A 186 -7.23 -15.18 -19.89
N VAL A 187 -6.86 -16.10 -20.79
CA VAL A 187 -7.14 -16.04 -22.24
C VAL A 187 -7.39 -17.43 -22.83
N GLY A 188 -8.12 -17.50 -23.94
CA GLY A 188 -8.37 -18.76 -24.65
C GLY A 188 -9.74 -19.36 -24.35
N THR A 189 -9.85 -20.70 -24.45
CA THR A 189 -11.14 -21.40 -24.35
C THR A 189 -11.50 -21.73 -22.90
N LEU A 190 -12.75 -21.49 -22.51
CA LEU A 190 -13.29 -21.85 -21.19
C LEU A 190 -13.07 -23.34 -20.92
N GLN A 191 -12.46 -23.64 -19.77
CA GLN A 191 -12.25 -24.99 -19.29
C GLN A 191 -13.38 -25.40 -18.34
N ASP A 192 -13.97 -26.57 -18.61
CA ASP A 192 -14.95 -27.20 -17.73
C ASP A 192 -14.27 -27.93 -16.55
N ALA A 193 -13.06 -28.45 -16.77
CA ALA A 193 -12.26 -29.12 -15.75
C ALA A 193 -11.61 -28.09 -14.80
N GLN A 194 -11.52 -28.46 -13.52
CA GLN A 194 -10.79 -27.68 -12.53
C GLN A 194 -9.29 -27.68 -12.86
N GLN A 195 -8.70 -26.48 -12.86
CA GLN A 195 -7.28 -26.24 -13.14
C GLN A 195 -6.52 -26.01 -11.83
N MET A 196 -5.27 -26.47 -11.74
CA MET A 196 -4.39 -26.21 -10.59
C MET A 196 -3.36 -25.15 -10.96
N LEU A 197 -3.17 -24.16 -10.10
CA LEU A 197 -2.16 -23.11 -10.26
C LEU A 197 -1.46 -22.88 -8.93
N THR A 198 -0.13 -22.84 -8.91
CA THR A 198 0.65 -22.49 -7.72
C THR A 198 1.45 -21.24 -7.98
N ILE A 199 1.37 -20.26 -7.07
CA ILE A 199 2.14 -19.02 -7.09
C ILE A 199 2.92 -18.92 -5.79
N ALA A 200 4.24 -18.72 -5.91
CA ALA A 200 5.11 -18.50 -4.77
C ALA A 200 5.45 -17.02 -4.64
N LEU A 201 5.22 -16.46 -3.46
CA LEU A 201 5.75 -15.15 -3.06
C LEU A 201 7.20 -15.36 -2.61
N ALA A 202 8.13 -14.70 -3.29
CA ALA A 202 9.55 -14.76 -3.00
C ALA A 202 10.13 -13.35 -2.90
N GLU A 203 11.17 -13.19 -2.09
CA GLU A 203 11.91 -11.93 -1.96
C GLU A 203 12.73 -11.66 -3.23
N GLY A 204 12.82 -10.40 -3.65
CA GLY A 204 13.76 -9.96 -4.70
C GLY A 204 13.38 -10.31 -6.13
N VAL A 205 12.11 -10.63 -6.42
CA VAL A 205 11.67 -10.82 -7.81
C VAL A 205 11.48 -9.44 -8.48
N GLU A 206 12.53 -8.96 -9.17
CA GLU A 206 12.53 -7.67 -9.89
C GLU A 206 11.54 -7.64 -11.08
N GLU A 207 11.23 -8.81 -11.64
CA GLU A 207 10.28 -8.95 -12.75
C GLU A 207 8.96 -9.56 -12.29
N ARG A 208 7.88 -8.79 -12.47
CA ARG A 208 6.52 -9.31 -12.33
C ARG A 208 6.33 -10.52 -13.24
N ALA A 209 6.26 -11.72 -12.66
CA ALA A 209 6.03 -12.95 -13.41
C ALA A 209 4.68 -12.84 -14.13
N GLN A 210 4.68 -13.13 -15.44
CA GLN A 210 3.45 -13.18 -16.23
C GLN A 210 3.15 -14.63 -16.61
N ILE A 211 1.95 -15.09 -16.29
CA ILE A 211 1.50 -16.45 -16.54
C ILE A 211 0.21 -16.39 -17.36
N GLU A 212 0.15 -17.16 -18.44
CA GLU A 212 -1.07 -17.32 -19.23
C GLU A 212 -1.84 -18.56 -18.77
N VAL A 213 -3.15 -18.40 -18.55
CA VAL A 213 -4.03 -19.48 -18.11
C VAL A 213 -5.36 -19.41 -18.86
N ALA A 214 -6.05 -20.55 -19.00
CA ALA A 214 -7.36 -20.57 -19.65
C ALA A 214 -8.48 -20.20 -18.66
N PRO A 215 -9.55 -19.48 -19.09
CA PRO A 215 -10.69 -19.19 -18.22
C PRO A 215 -11.29 -20.47 -17.62
N GLY A 216 -11.77 -20.44 -16.38
CA GLY A 216 -12.35 -21.63 -15.73
C GLY A 216 -12.31 -21.60 -14.20
N LEU A 217 -12.53 -22.78 -13.61
CA LEU A 217 -12.41 -22.99 -12.16
C LEU A 217 -10.96 -23.33 -11.82
N PHE A 218 -10.39 -22.64 -10.84
CA PHE A 218 -9.03 -22.84 -10.36
C PHE A 218 -9.00 -23.29 -8.92
N GLU A 219 -8.09 -24.21 -8.62
CA GLU A 219 -7.52 -24.43 -7.30
C GLU A 219 -6.16 -23.73 -7.25
N LEU A 220 -6.18 -22.51 -6.72
CA LEU A 220 -5.01 -21.65 -6.60
C LEU A 220 -4.32 -21.91 -5.27
N THR A 221 -3.06 -22.35 -5.32
CA THR A 221 -2.19 -22.49 -4.16
C THR A 221 -1.20 -21.32 -4.10
N LEU A 222 -1.09 -20.72 -2.92
CA LEU A 222 -0.31 -19.53 -2.66
C LEU A 222 0.70 -19.87 -1.59
N GLU A 223 1.98 -19.80 -1.92
CA GLU A 223 3.08 -20.15 -1.03
C GLU A 223 3.82 -18.88 -0.61
N ASN A 224 3.84 -18.58 0.68
CA ASN A 224 4.71 -17.53 1.21
C ASN A 224 6.09 -18.11 1.50
N ARG A 225 7.05 -17.92 0.57
CA ARG A 225 8.45 -18.36 0.76
C ARG A 225 9.34 -17.29 1.37
N THR A 226 8.78 -16.16 1.80
CA THR A 226 9.51 -15.07 2.43
C THR A 226 9.69 -15.32 3.94
N ARG A 227 10.55 -14.53 4.58
CA ARG A 227 10.77 -14.61 6.04
C ARG A 227 9.73 -13.83 6.86
N GLN A 228 8.87 -13.08 6.19
CA GLN A 228 7.84 -12.25 6.80
C GLN A 228 6.45 -12.78 6.45
N ARG A 229 5.42 -12.30 7.13
CA ARG A 229 4.04 -12.57 6.73
C ARG A 229 3.74 -11.92 5.39
N ALA A 230 2.80 -12.48 4.65
CA ALA A 230 2.24 -11.91 3.43
C ALA A 230 0.75 -11.65 3.66
N MET A 231 0.29 -10.46 3.29
CA MET A 231 -1.07 -9.97 3.52
C MET A 231 -1.78 -9.71 2.20
N ARG A 232 -2.46 -10.73 1.67
CA ARG A 232 -3.06 -10.87 0.33
C ARG A 232 -2.16 -11.60 -0.64
N SER A 233 -2.71 -12.70 -1.15
CA SER A 233 -2.12 -13.48 -2.21
C SER A 233 -3.13 -13.85 -3.30
N CYS A 234 -4.29 -13.19 -3.43
CA CYS A 234 -5.20 -13.52 -4.54
C CYS A 234 -6.02 -12.35 -5.13
N GLY A 235 -5.54 -11.83 -6.26
CA GLY A 235 -6.35 -11.41 -7.40
C GLY A 235 -7.14 -10.10 -7.30
N LEU A 236 -6.55 -8.96 -7.67
CA LEU A 236 -7.35 -7.83 -8.15
C LEU A 236 -7.74 -8.06 -9.61
N ARG A 237 -9.02 -7.88 -9.95
CA ARG A 237 -9.43 -7.88 -11.35
C ARG A 237 -9.10 -6.53 -11.95
N ALA A 238 -8.05 -6.46 -12.76
CA ALA A 238 -7.68 -5.22 -13.44
C ALA A 238 -8.67 -4.99 -14.59
N THR A 239 -9.70 -4.16 -14.37
CA THR A 239 -10.65 -3.79 -15.43
C THR A 239 -10.05 -2.79 -16.42
N HIS A 240 -8.95 -2.08 -16.07
CA HIS A 240 -8.36 -1.00 -16.89
C HIS A 240 -6.81 -0.92 -16.83
N CYS A 241 -6.08 -2.04 -17.02
CA CYS A 241 -4.61 -1.98 -17.18
C CYS A 241 -4.13 -2.14 -18.63
N ALA A 242 -5.03 -2.13 -19.62
CA ALA A 242 -4.66 -2.18 -21.02
C ALA A 242 -4.64 -0.77 -21.61
N ASN A 243 -3.42 -0.26 -21.86
CA ASN A 243 -3.08 0.96 -22.60
C ASN A 243 -3.45 2.31 -21.96
N SER A 244 -2.45 3.00 -21.40
CA SER A 244 -2.15 4.37 -21.86
C SER A 244 -0.83 4.86 -21.27
N SER A 245 0.06 5.25 -22.17
CA SER A 245 0.95 6.37 -21.98
C SER A 245 0.22 7.56 -21.35
N ALA A 246 0.83 8.15 -20.32
CA ALA A 246 0.63 9.52 -19.85
C ALA A 246 -0.69 9.94 -19.15
N ASP A 247 -1.77 9.15 -19.10
CA ASP A 247 -2.98 9.58 -18.37
C ASP A 247 -3.34 8.63 -17.22
N GLY A 248 -3.33 9.20 -16.01
CA GLY A 248 -3.31 8.51 -14.73
C GLY A 248 -4.43 7.48 -14.49
N CYS A 249 -4.02 6.37 -13.89
CA CYS A 249 -4.89 5.32 -13.38
C CYS A 249 -5.58 5.84 -12.10
N ARG A 250 -6.88 6.15 -12.17
CA ARG A 250 -7.68 6.43 -10.97
C ARG A 250 -8.32 5.12 -10.50
N LEU A 251 -7.95 4.71 -9.28
CA LEU A 251 -8.69 3.72 -8.49
C LEU A 251 -9.99 4.35 -7.95
#